data_AF-E0S7Y5-F1
#
_entry.id   AF-E0S7Y5-F1
#
_cell.length_a   1.000
_cell.length_b   1.000
_cell.length_c   1.000
_cell.angle_alpha   90.00
_cell.angle_beta   90.00
_cell.angle_gamma   90.00
#
_symmetry.space_group_name_H-M   'P 1'
#
loop_
_entity.id
_entity.type
_entity.pdbx_description
1 polymer ?
#
loop_
_entity_poly.entity_id
_entity_poly.type
_entity_poly.pdbx_seq_one_letter_code
_entity_poly.pdbx_strand_id
1 'polypeptide(L)'
;MGSEEEIEFFGFAPVTLVSELQGEIEGILKEGIEKLSFLGKKKIHRMSGTILESFRRNYFIFSNFVLRNILRFPSSFQPERRVSDVVVTVDLQTITDDLMNVLESEDYYRAEIEGVRESIEVERYREEWYRSLLECSESVDGLARRITEVCLELENVTRLYSQMSMVSCIGDEDYNTFLEYREVKSSLARNERDELLGVASEEVLSMMNKCVEK
;
A
#
# COMPACT_ATOMS: atom_id res chain seq x y z
N MET A 1 4.74 -44.49 -50.86
CA MET A 1 3.35 -44.67 -51.31
C MET A 1 2.54 -45.51 -50.34
N GLY A 2 3.02 -46.64 -49.80
CA GLY A 2 2.21 -47.45 -48.85
C GLY A 2 1.90 -46.83 -47.49
N SER A 3 2.78 -45.98 -46.92
CA SER A 3 2.57 -45.46 -45.56
C SER A 3 1.45 -44.42 -45.46
N GLU A 4 1.19 -43.63 -46.50
CA GLU A 4 0.17 -42.58 -46.48
C GLU A 4 -1.24 -43.17 -46.51
N GLU A 5 -1.46 -44.20 -47.33
CA GLU A 5 -2.74 -44.92 -47.40
C GLU A 5 -3.05 -45.68 -46.10
N GLU A 6 -2.02 -46.26 -45.47
CA GLU A 6 -2.15 -46.89 -44.15
C GLU A 6 -2.51 -45.86 -43.08
N ILE A 7 -1.83 -44.69 -43.08
CA ILE A 7 -2.12 -43.59 -42.14
C ILE A 7 -3.56 -43.10 -42.31
N GLU A 8 -4.01 -42.89 -43.55
CA GLU A 8 -5.37 -42.44 -43.85
C GLU A 8 -6.41 -43.46 -43.39
N PHE A 9 -6.20 -44.74 -43.68
CA PHE A 9 -7.14 -45.80 -43.30
C PHE A 9 -7.23 -46.01 -41.79
N PHE A 10 -6.09 -46.03 -41.09
CA PHE A 10 -6.07 -46.23 -39.64
C PHE A 10 -6.40 -44.96 -38.86
N GLY A 11 -6.25 -43.77 -39.45
CA GLY A 11 -6.41 -42.49 -38.78
C GLY A 11 -5.27 -42.13 -37.82
N PHE A 12 -4.18 -42.91 -37.84
CA PHE A 12 -2.98 -42.68 -37.04
C PHE A 12 -1.76 -43.27 -37.73
N ALA A 13 -0.57 -42.80 -37.37
CA ALA A 13 0.69 -43.36 -37.87
C ALA A 13 1.04 -44.68 -37.14
N PRO A 14 1.19 -45.82 -37.85
CA PRO A 14 1.48 -47.12 -37.23
C PRO A 14 2.70 -47.12 -36.31
N VAL A 15 3.74 -46.37 -36.67
CA VAL A 15 4.98 -46.25 -35.87
C VAL A 15 4.70 -45.53 -34.55
N THR A 16 3.84 -44.52 -34.56
CA THR A 16 3.46 -43.75 -33.37
C THR A 16 2.72 -44.63 -32.37
N LEU A 17 1.73 -45.42 -32.81
CA LEU A 17 1.00 -46.35 -31.96
C LEU A 17 1.94 -47.31 -31.21
N VAL A 18 2.91 -47.88 -31.93
CA VAL A 18 3.86 -48.84 -31.36
C VAL A 18 4.85 -48.14 -30.41
N SER A 19 5.24 -46.91 -30.69
CA SER A 19 6.09 -46.14 -29.77
C SER A 19 5.35 -45.76 -28.48
N GLU A 20 4.09 -45.33 -28.59
CA GLU A 20 3.26 -44.97 -27.43
C GLU A 20 2.98 -46.20 -26.56
N LEU A 21 2.60 -47.32 -27.17
CA LEU A 21 2.37 -48.57 -26.45
C LEU A 21 3.64 -49.07 -25.74
N GLN A 22 4.82 -48.87 -26.33
CA GLN A 22 6.08 -49.15 -25.64
C GLN A 22 6.23 -48.30 -24.38
N GLY A 23 6.00 -46.99 -24.51
CA GLY A 23 6.10 -46.04 -23.40
C GLY A 23 5.18 -46.39 -22.23
N GLU A 24 3.91 -46.68 -22.53
CA GLU A 24 2.91 -47.06 -21.54
C GLU A 24 3.29 -48.35 -20.78
N ILE A 25 3.71 -49.40 -21.51
CA ILE A 25 4.11 -50.66 -20.87
C ILE A 25 5.40 -50.49 -20.06
N GLU A 26 6.38 -49.72 -20.54
CA GLU A 26 7.57 -49.40 -19.75
C GLU A 26 7.22 -48.62 -18.47
N GLY A 27 6.23 -47.72 -18.54
CA GLY A 27 5.70 -46.99 -17.39
C GLY A 27 5.12 -47.93 -16.34
N ILE A 28 4.20 -48.81 -16.75
CA ILE A 28 3.56 -49.81 -15.87
C ILE A 28 4.60 -50.75 -15.25
N LEU A 29 5.60 -51.19 -16.01
CA LEU A 29 6.67 -52.05 -15.51
C LEU A 29 7.50 -51.34 -14.43
N LYS A 30 7.87 -50.07 -14.66
CA LYS A 30 8.62 -49.27 -13.67
C LYS A 30 7.81 -49.08 -12.39
N GLU A 31 6.55 -48.68 -12.50
CA GLU A 31 5.67 -48.49 -11.36
C GLU A 31 5.48 -49.81 -10.56
N GLY A 32 5.30 -50.92 -11.26
CA GLY A 32 5.22 -52.25 -10.64
C GLY A 32 6.49 -52.63 -9.89
N ILE A 33 7.67 -52.33 -10.43
CA ILE A 33 8.95 -52.58 -9.78
C ILE A 33 9.15 -51.67 -8.55
N GLU A 34 8.74 -50.41 -8.63
CA GLU A 34 8.82 -49.47 -7.50
C GLU A 34 7.93 -49.87 -6.33
N LYS A 35 6.75 -50.46 -6.61
CA LYS A 35 5.86 -51.04 -5.59
C LYS A 35 6.48 -52.22 -4.85
N LEU A 36 7.54 -52.84 -5.35
CA LEU A 36 8.31 -53.89 -4.66
C LEU A 36 9.33 -53.31 -3.68
N SER A 37 9.00 -52.20 -3.03
CA SER A 37 9.85 -51.41 -2.11
C SER A 37 10.39 -52.21 -0.90
N PHE A 38 9.75 -53.35 -0.59
CA PHE A 38 10.20 -54.30 0.44
C PHE A 38 11.49 -55.06 0.05
N LEU A 39 11.81 -55.16 -1.24
CA LEU A 39 13.10 -55.67 -1.71
C LEU A 39 14.11 -54.52 -1.61
N GLY A 40 15.21 -54.70 -0.88
CA GLY A 40 16.21 -53.63 -0.72
C GLY A 40 16.64 -52.98 -2.05
N LYS A 41 16.92 -51.67 -2.04
CA LYS A 41 17.15 -50.80 -3.23
C LYS A 41 18.08 -51.40 -4.29
N LYS A 42 19.15 -52.09 -3.89
CA LYS A 42 20.11 -52.74 -4.81
C LYS A 42 19.49 -53.88 -5.64
N LYS A 43 18.56 -54.65 -5.05
CA LYS A 43 17.82 -55.72 -5.74
C LYS A 43 16.81 -55.14 -6.73
N ILE A 44 16.09 -54.09 -6.32
CA ILE A 44 15.15 -53.35 -7.18
C ILE A 44 15.87 -52.82 -8.41
N HIS A 45 17.00 -52.13 -8.24
CA HIS A 45 17.73 -51.54 -9.36
C HIS A 45 18.23 -52.60 -10.36
N ARG A 46 18.82 -53.70 -9.86
CA ARG A 46 19.27 -54.80 -10.71
C ARG A 46 18.11 -55.48 -11.46
N MET A 47 17.01 -55.72 -10.76
CA MET A 47 15.82 -56.35 -11.34
C MET A 47 15.16 -55.45 -12.39
N SER A 48 15.09 -54.14 -12.12
CA SER A 48 14.60 -53.14 -13.07
C SER A 48 15.40 -53.15 -14.36
N GLY A 49 16.74 -53.13 -14.27
CA GLY A 49 17.61 -53.21 -15.43
C GLY A 49 17.35 -54.46 -16.27
N THR A 50 17.35 -55.64 -15.66
CA THR A 50 17.14 -56.91 -16.37
C THR A 50 15.75 -57.01 -17.02
N ILE A 51 14.70 -56.59 -16.31
CA ILE A 51 13.32 -56.67 -16.81
C ILE A 51 13.11 -55.70 -17.97
N LEU A 52 13.54 -54.44 -17.83
CA LEU A 52 13.37 -53.43 -18.87
C LEU A 52 14.21 -53.75 -20.11
N GLU A 53 15.42 -54.26 -19.95
CA GLU A 53 16.26 -54.68 -21.08
C GLU A 53 15.64 -55.87 -21.83
N SER A 54 15.17 -56.88 -21.10
CA SER A 54 14.45 -58.03 -21.68
C SER A 54 13.16 -57.59 -22.39
N PHE A 55 12.39 -56.70 -21.76
CA PHE A 55 11.19 -56.13 -22.35
C PHE A 55 11.50 -55.41 -23.66
N ARG A 56 12.45 -54.46 -23.67
CA ARG A 56 12.81 -53.70 -24.87
C ARG A 56 13.24 -54.58 -26.02
N ARG A 57 14.03 -55.62 -25.74
CA ARG A 57 14.47 -56.59 -26.75
C ARG A 57 13.28 -57.35 -27.36
N ASN A 58 12.37 -57.84 -26.52
CA ASN A 58 11.19 -58.56 -27.00
C ASN A 58 10.20 -57.62 -27.71
N TYR A 59 10.06 -56.40 -27.20
CA TYR A 59 9.20 -55.37 -27.77
C TYR A 59 9.70 -54.96 -29.15
N PHE A 60 11.01 -54.90 -29.38
CA PHE A 60 11.57 -54.67 -30.72
C PHE A 60 11.16 -55.75 -31.74
N ILE A 61 11.08 -57.01 -31.32
CA ILE A 61 10.62 -58.10 -32.20
C ILE A 61 9.11 -57.94 -32.46
N PHE A 62 8.35 -57.67 -31.41
CA PHE A 62 6.91 -57.41 -31.48
C PHE A 62 6.59 -56.22 -32.39
N SER A 63 7.27 -55.08 -32.22
CA SER A 63 7.05 -53.87 -33.01
C SER A 63 7.28 -54.13 -34.49
N ASN A 64 8.37 -54.80 -34.83
CA ASN A 64 8.65 -55.20 -36.21
C ASN A 64 7.61 -56.16 -36.76
N PHE A 65 7.09 -57.08 -35.95
CA PHE A 65 6.04 -57.99 -36.38
C PHE A 65 4.73 -57.23 -36.67
N VAL A 66 4.31 -56.36 -35.77
CA VAL A 66 3.10 -55.54 -35.89
C VAL A 66 3.17 -54.65 -37.12
N LEU A 67 4.26 -53.90 -37.28
CA LEU A 67 4.45 -52.96 -38.38
C LEU A 67 4.59 -53.64 -39.76
N ARG A 68 4.94 -54.92 -39.81
CA ARG A 68 5.11 -55.65 -41.07
C ARG A 68 3.92 -56.53 -41.44
N ASN A 69 3.19 -57.04 -40.46
CA ASN A 69 2.18 -58.08 -40.69
C ASN A 69 0.77 -57.68 -40.26
N ILE A 70 0.62 -56.70 -39.35
CA ILE A 70 -0.68 -56.30 -38.81
C ILE A 70 -1.10 -54.96 -39.39
N LEU A 71 -0.25 -53.95 -39.27
CA LEU A 71 -0.53 -52.57 -39.66
C LEU A 71 -0.08 -52.24 -41.08
N ARG A 72 0.33 -53.26 -41.85
CA ARG A 72 0.78 -53.10 -43.23
C ARG A 72 -0.19 -53.75 -44.18
N PHE A 73 -0.56 -53.05 -45.24
CA PHE A 73 -1.41 -53.63 -46.26
C PHE A 73 -0.65 -54.63 -47.13
N PRO A 74 -1.30 -55.75 -47.51
CA PRO A 74 -0.83 -56.58 -48.61
C PRO A 74 -0.67 -55.75 -49.88
N SER A 75 0.33 -56.05 -50.71
CA SER A 75 0.55 -55.31 -51.96
C SER A 75 -0.61 -55.38 -52.95
N SER A 76 -1.53 -56.33 -52.77
CA SER A 76 -2.75 -56.50 -53.57
C SER A 76 -3.98 -55.80 -52.97
N PHE A 77 -3.87 -55.26 -51.75
CA PHE A 77 -4.97 -54.58 -51.10
C PHE A 77 -5.05 -53.15 -51.61
N GLN A 78 -6.23 -52.78 -52.12
CA GLN A 78 -6.56 -51.41 -52.47
C GLN A 78 -7.65 -50.93 -51.51
N PRO A 79 -7.38 -49.91 -50.68
CA PRO A 79 -8.41 -49.36 -49.81
C PRO A 79 -9.51 -48.73 -50.67
N GLU A 80 -10.74 -49.21 -50.54
CA GLU A 80 -11.91 -48.54 -51.13
C GLU A 80 -12.15 -47.23 -50.37
N ARG A 81 -11.88 -46.10 -51.03
CA ARG A 81 -12.16 -44.77 -50.46
C ARG A 81 -13.66 -44.67 -50.18
N ARG A 82 -14.04 -44.35 -48.94
CA ARG A 82 -15.42 -43.95 -48.64
C ARG A 82 -15.71 -42.65 -49.38
N VAL A 83 -16.73 -42.65 -50.24
CA VAL A 83 -17.27 -41.45 -50.90
C VAL A 83 -18.08 -40.62 -49.88
N SER A 84 -17.48 -40.26 -48.75
CA SER A 84 -18.11 -39.40 -47.73
C SER A 84 -17.31 -38.15 -47.40
N ASP A 85 -16.11 -38.00 -47.94
CA ASP A 85 -15.32 -36.81 -47.64
C ASP A 85 -15.59 -35.77 -48.71
N VAL A 86 -16.54 -34.89 -48.39
CA VAL A 86 -16.46 -33.51 -48.87
C VAL A 86 -15.05 -33.07 -48.51
N VAL A 87 -14.18 -32.91 -49.50
CA VAL A 87 -12.90 -32.23 -49.32
C VAL A 87 -13.26 -30.80 -48.94
N VAL A 88 -13.47 -30.54 -47.66
CA VAL A 88 -13.45 -29.19 -47.14
C VAL A 88 -12.00 -28.77 -47.29
N THR A 89 -11.72 -28.01 -48.35
CA THR A 89 -10.49 -27.24 -48.45
C THR A 89 -10.55 -26.22 -47.32
N VAL A 90 -10.23 -26.66 -46.11
CA VAL A 90 -10.02 -25.77 -44.98
C VAL A 90 -8.81 -24.94 -45.37
N ASP A 91 -9.04 -23.66 -45.62
CA ASP A 91 -7.98 -22.72 -45.92
C ASP A 91 -7.16 -22.48 -44.64
N LEU A 92 -6.20 -23.37 -44.42
CA LEU A 92 -5.29 -23.32 -43.29
C LEU A 92 -4.48 -22.02 -43.28
N GLN A 93 -4.28 -21.37 -44.43
CA GLN A 93 -3.60 -20.09 -44.50
C GLN A 93 -4.45 -19.01 -43.84
N THR A 94 -5.73 -18.90 -44.21
CA THR A 94 -6.65 -17.94 -43.60
C THR A 94 -6.77 -18.16 -42.08
N ILE A 95 -6.87 -19.41 -41.62
CA ILE A 95 -6.92 -19.72 -40.17
C ILE A 95 -5.62 -19.30 -39.47
N THR A 96 -4.48 -19.51 -40.10
CA THR A 96 -3.17 -19.14 -39.53
C THR A 96 -3.00 -17.62 -39.47
N ASP A 97 -3.44 -16.91 -40.52
CA ASP A 97 -3.40 -15.45 -40.59
C ASP A 97 -4.34 -14.83 -39.54
N ASP A 98 -5.56 -15.38 -39.38
CA ASP A 98 -6.50 -14.96 -38.34
C ASP A 98 -5.93 -15.19 -36.93
N LEU A 99 -5.28 -16.35 -36.70
CA LEU A 99 -4.63 -16.64 -35.41
C LEU A 99 -3.49 -15.67 -35.13
N MET A 100 -2.65 -15.37 -36.12
CA MET A 100 -1.57 -14.38 -35.99
C MET A 100 -2.11 -12.99 -35.69
N ASN A 101 -3.16 -12.55 -36.38
CA ASN A 101 -3.81 -11.27 -36.10
C ASN A 101 -4.36 -11.20 -34.66
N VAL A 102 -4.96 -12.28 -34.17
CA VAL A 102 -5.44 -12.34 -32.77
C VAL A 102 -4.27 -12.23 -31.80
N LEU A 103 -3.18 -12.96 -32.02
CA LEU A 103 -2.00 -12.90 -31.15
C LEU A 103 -1.36 -11.50 -31.13
N GLU A 104 -1.20 -10.87 -32.29
CA GLU A 104 -0.68 -9.50 -32.39
C GLU A 104 -1.59 -8.50 -31.69
N SER A 105 -2.91 -8.66 -31.83
CA SER A 105 -3.88 -7.81 -31.12
C SER A 105 -3.83 -8.02 -29.60
N GLU A 106 -3.62 -9.25 -29.14
CA GLU A 106 -3.50 -9.56 -27.72
C GLU A 106 -2.27 -8.89 -27.12
N ASP A 107 -1.12 -8.98 -27.80
CA ASP A 107 0.12 -8.33 -27.37
C ASP A 107 -0.01 -6.80 -27.36
N TYR A 108 -0.67 -6.23 -28.36
CA TYR A 108 -0.99 -4.80 -28.40
C TYR A 108 -1.84 -4.37 -27.20
N TYR A 109 -2.97 -5.05 -26.95
CA TYR A 109 -3.86 -4.69 -25.85
C TYR A 109 -3.21 -4.92 -24.48
N ARG A 110 -2.34 -5.94 -24.36
CA ARG A 110 -1.56 -6.16 -23.14
C ARG A 110 -0.63 -4.97 -22.86
N ALA A 111 0.07 -4.48 -23.87
CA ALA A 111 0.93 -3.29 -23.74
C ALA A 111 0.12 -2.03 -23.41
N GLU A 112 -1.06 -1.86 -24.03
CA GLU A 112 -1.96 -0.74 -23.74
C GLU A 112 -2.46 -0.77 -22.29
N ILE A 113 -2.84 -1.93 -21.77
CA ILE A 113 -3.23 -2.11 -20.37
C ILE A 113 -2.08 -1.74 -19.42
N GLU A 114 -0.85 -2.16 -19.72
CA GLU A 114 0.34 -1.82 -18.93
C GLU A 114 0.55 -0.29 -18.90
N GLY A 115 0.50 0.36 -20.07
CA GLY A 115 0.66 1.82 -20.17
C GLY A 115 -0.44 2.60 -19.43
N VAL A 116 -1.69 2.14 -19.51
CA VAL A 116 -2.79 2.74 -18.75
C VAL A 116 -2.60 2.56 -17.24
N ARG A 117 -2.11 1.40 -16.78
CA ARG A 117 -1.80 1.17 -15.36
C ARG A 117 -0.72 2.13 -14.85
N GLU A 118 0.36 2.30 -15.59
CA GLU A 118 1.41 3.27 -15.25
C GLU A 118 0.85 4.69 -15.17
N SER A 119 0.01 5.08 -16.13
CA SER A 119 -0.64 6.40 -16.11
C SER A 119 -1.54 6.58 -14.88
N ILE A 120 -2.30 5.55 -14.48
CA ILE A 120 -3.14 5.59 -13.28
C ILE A 120 -2.27 5.75 -12.03
N GLU A 121 -1.13 5.08 -11.96
CA GLU A 121 -0.22 5.17 -10.82
C GLU A 121 0.38 6.58 -10.67
N VAL A 122 0.78 7.20 -11.79
CA VAL A 122 1.24 8.59 -11.81
C VAL A 122 0.14 9.56 -11.35
N GLU A 123 -1.09 9.41 -11.83
CA GLU A 123 -2.19 10.27 -11.42
C GLU A 123 -2.57 10.08 -9.95
N ARG A 124 -2.50 8.85 -9.41
CA ARG A 124 -2.67 8.61 -7.97
C ARG A 124 -1.60 9.32 -7.14
N TYR A 125 -0.34 9.28 -7.59
CA TYR A 125 0.74 10.00 -6.90
C TYR A 125 0.49 11.52 -6.90
N ARG A 126 0.04 12.08 -8.02
CA ARG A 126 -0.34 13.50 -8.13
C ARG A 126 -1.49 13.86 -7.20
N GLU A 127 -2.53 13.02 -7.15
CA GLU A 127 -3.67 13.22 -6.26
C GLU A 127 -3.25 13.28 -4.79
N GLU A 128 -2.40 12.35 -4.36
CA GLU A 128 -1.86 12.32 -2.99
C GLU A 128 -1.06 13.59 -2.68
N TRP A 129 -0.20 14.01 -3.62
CA TRP A 129 0.55 15.27 -3.51
C TRP A 129 -0.36 16.50 -3.36
N TYR A 130 -1.39 16.62 -4.19
CA TYR A 130 -2.34 17.73 -4.10
C TYR A 130 -3.13 17.70 -2.80
N ARG A 131 -3.50 16.51 -2.31
CA ARG A 131 -4.19 16.37 -1.02
C ARG A 131 -3.31 16.86 0.13
N SER A 132 -2.05 16.43 0.18
CA SER A 132 -1.10 16.89 1.19
C SER A 132 -0.85 18.41 1.12
N LEU A 133 -0.77 18.97 -0.09
CA LEU A 133 -0.65 20.41 -0.28
C LEU A 133 -1.87 21.16 0.29
N LEU A 134 -3.08 20.64 0.03
CA LEU A 134 -4.33 21.23 0.51
C LEU A 134 -4.39 21.21 2.04
N GLU A 135 -4.10 20.07 2.67
CA GLU A 135 -4.06 19.93 4.13
C GLU A 135 -3.08 20.92 4.77
N CYS A 136 -1.91 21.10 4.15
CA CYS A 136 -0.92 22.08 4.59
C CYS A 136 -1.44 23.52 4.42
N SER A 137 -2.13 23.83 3.32
CA SER A 137 -2.68 25.17 3.06
C SER A 137 -3.77 25.56 4.07
N GLU A 138 -4.65 24.64 4.46
CA GLU A 138 -5.70 24.89 5.47
C GLU A 138 -5.08 25.22 6.84
N SER A 139 -3.97 24.57 7.19
CA SER A 139 -3.21 24.87 8.41
C SER A 139 -2.61 26.28 8.38
N VAL A 140 -2.05 26.68 7.24
CA VAL A 140 -1.44 28.00 7.04
C VAL A 140 -2.49 29.10 7.09
N ASP A 141 -3.65 28.93 6.44
CA ASP A 141 -4.76 29.90 6.50
C ASP A 141 -5.31 30.03 7.93
N GLY A 142 -5.42 28.91 8.64
CA GLY A 142 -5.77 28.90 10.06
C GLY A 142 -4.80 29.69 10.93
N LEU A 143 -3.49 29.55 10.68
CA LEU A 143 -2.44 30.29 11.37
C LEU A 143 -2.49 31.79 11.02
N ALA A 144 -2.61 32.13 9.73
CA ALA A 144 -2.69 33.51 9.26
C ALA A 144 -3.87 34.25 9.88
N ARG A 145 -5.05 33.62 9.97
CA ARG A 145 -6.22 34.19 10.63
C ARG A 145 -5.98 34.45 12.12
N ARG A 146 -5.38 33.50 12.84
CA ARG A 146 -5.03 33.68 14.27
C ARG A 146 -4.03 34.80 14.48
N ILE A 147 -3.03 34.94 13.60
CA ILE A 147 -2.08 36.06 13.65
C ILE A 147 -2.82 37.38 13.51
N THR A 148 -3.75 37.48 12.56
CA THR A 148 -4.57 38.69 12.37
C THR A 148 -5.42 39.01 13.62
N GLU A 149 -6.04 38.00 14.24
CA GLU A 149 -6.79 38.18 15.50
C GLU A 149 -5.89 38.69 16.64
N VAL A 150 -4.70 38.12 16.79
CA VAL A 150 -3.72 38.55 17.80
C VAL A 150 -3.25 39.99 17.54
N CYS A 151 -3.02 40.37 16.29
CA CYS A 151 -2.66 41.74 15.92
C CYS A 151 -3.77 42.74 16.29
N LEU A 152 -5.04 42.41 16.04
CA LEU A 152 -6.18 43.25 16.41
C LEU A 152 -6.33 43.38 17.93
N GLU A 153 -6.17 42.28 18.66
CA GLU A 153 -6.16 42.31 20.14
C GLU A 153 -5.02 43.18 20.66
N LEU A 154 -3.81 43.04 20.09
CA LEU A 154 -2.69 43.87 20.46
C LEU A 154 -2.99 45.36 20.21
N GLU A 155 -3.47 45.72 19.01
CA GLU A 155 -3.88 47.10 18.69
C GLU A 155 -4.92 47.65 19.66
N ASN A 156 -5.91 46.83 20.04
CA ASN A 156 -6.91 47.20 21.05
C ASN A 156 -6.27 47.46 22.42
N VAL A 157 -5.33 46.62 22.85
CA VAL A 157 -4.58 46.81 24.09
C VAL A 157 -3.72 48.07 24.02
N THR A 158 -3.01 48.33 22.92
CA THR A 158 -2.22 49.56 22.74
C THR A 158 -3.12 50.80 22.73
N ARG A 159 -4.32 50.71 22.16
CA ARG A 159 -5.32 51.78 22.17
C ARG A 159 -5.87 52.03 23.58
N LEU A 160 -6.20 50.97 24.32
CA LEU A 160 -6.63 51.06 25.72
C LEU A 160 -5.53 51.65 26.60
N TYR A 161 -4.29 51.21 26.42
CA TYR A 161 -3.14 51.74 27.13
C TYR A 161 -2.91 53.22 26.80
N SER A 162 -3.00 53.62 25.53
CA SER A 162 -2.85 55.04 25.16
C SER A 162 -4.00 55.89 25.68
N GLN A 163 -5.24 55.39 25.69
CA GLN A 163 -6.39 56.03 26.33
C GLN A 163 -6.22 56.15 27.85
N MET A 164 -5.78 55.09 28.54
CA MET A 164 -5.45 55.13 29.96
C MET A 164 -4.29 56.10 30.24
N SER A 165 -3.28 56.13 29.37
CA SER A 165 -2.15 57.06 29.50
C SER A 165 -2.60 58.52 29.36
N MET A 166 -3.56 58.80 28.46
CA MET A 166 -4.18 60.12 28.34
C MET A 166 -5.08 60.46 29.53
N VAL A 167 -5.76 59.48 30.12
CA VAL A 167 -6.53 59.67 31.37
C VAL A 167 -5.59 59.92 32.55
N SER A 168 -4.40 59.31 32.58
CA SER A 168 -3.37 59.61 33.59
C SER A 168 -2.65 60.95 33.37
N CYS A 169 -2.77 61.59 32.19
CA CYS A 169 -2.26 62.94 31.97
C CYS A 169 -3.15 64.04 32.61
N ILE A 170 -4.29 63.69 33.22
CA ILE A 170 -5.11 64.62 33.99
C ILE A 170 -4.72 64.61 35.50
N GLY A 171 -3.81 63.73 35.93
CA GLY A 171 -3.70 63.39 37.34
C GLY A 171 -2.45 63.80 38.10
N ASP A 172 -1.38 64.35 37.49
CA ASP A 172 -0.11 64.50 38.24
C ASP A 172 -0.15 65.68 39.23
N GLU A 173 -0.78 66.80 38.85
CA GLU A 173 -0.99 67.93 39.78
C GLU A 173 -2.10 67.61 40.81
N ASP A 174 -3.23 67.03 40.41
CA ASP A 174 -4.32 66.70 41.34
C ASP A 174 -3.93 65.58 42.34
N TYR A 175 -3.13 64.60 41.92
CA TYR A 175 -2.64 63.54 42.80
C TYR A 175 -1.58 64.06 43.78
N ASN A 176 -0.65 64.91 43.34
CA ASN A 176 0.29 65.58 44.24
C ASN A 176 -0.45 66.50 45.22
N THR A 177 -1.44 67.27 44.76
CA THR A 177 -2.25 68.13 45.62
C THR A 177 -3.02 67.33 46.68
N PHE A 178 -3.52 66.14 46.32
CA PHE A 178 -4.16 65.23 47.26
C PHE A 178 -3.19 64.65 48.28
N LEU A 179 -1.97 64.29 47.87
CA LEU A 179 -0.91 63.81 48.78
C LEU A 179 -0.45 64.91 49.74
N GLU A 180 -0.23 66.12 49.24
CA GLU A 180 0.11 67.30 50.04
C GLU A 180 -1.01 67.61 51.05
N TYR A 181 -2.27 67.62 50.61
CA TYR A 181 -3.41 67.84 51.51
C TYR A 181 -3.51 66.78 52.61
N ARG A 182 -3.25 65.51 52.27
CA ARG A 182 -3.23 64.41 53.25
C ARG A 182 -2.09 64.57 54.26
N GLU A 183 -0.91 64.98 53.81
CA GLU A 183 0.24 65.20 54.68
C GLU A 183 0.03 66.38 55.62
N VAL A 184 -0.48 67.50 55.10
CA VAL A 184 -0.87 68.67 55.90
C VAL A 184 -1.90 68.28 56.96
N LYS A 185 -2.98 67.58 56.58
CA LYS A 185 -4.01 67.13 57.52
C LYS A 185 -3.45 66.22 58.62
N SER A 186 -2.53 65.31 58.26
CA SER A 186 -1.88 64.43 59.24
C SER A 186 -0.97 65.21 60.19
N SER A 187 -0.25 66.22 59.70
CA SER A 187 0.60 67.07 60.55
C SER A 187 -0.23 67.90 61.53
N LEU A 188 -1.37 68.43 61.07
CA LEU A 188 -2.28 69.24 61.88
C LEU A 188 -2.90 68.42 63.01
N ALA A 189 -3.41 67.22 62.70
CA ALA A 189 -3.95 66.32 63.71
C ALA A 189 -2.89 65.87 64.74
N ARG A 190 -1.63 65.72 64.32
CA ARG A 190 -0.52 65.39 65.22
C ARG A 190 -0.19 66.57 66.14
N ASN A 191 -0.10 67.78 65.59
CA ASN A 191 0.16 68.99 66.38
C ASN A 191 -0.97 69.25 67.38
N GLU A 192 -2.23 69.15 66.96
CA GLU A 192 -3.38 69.32 67.85
C GLU A 192 -3.39 68.28 68.98
N ARG A 193 -3.06 67.02 68.67
CA ARG A 193 -2.88 65.99 69.70
C ARG A 193 -1.75 66.34 70.68
N ASP A 194 -0.61 66.78 70.16
CA ASP A 194 0.56 67.10 70.98
C ASP A 194 0.31 68.35 71.85
N GLU A 195 -0.42 69.36 71.35
CA GLU A 195 -0.90 70.51 72.13
C GLU A 195 -1.86 70.07 73.24
N LEU A 196 -2.84 69.23 72.94
CA LEU A 196 -3.78 68.70 73.95
C LEU A 196 -3.06 67.88 75.03
N LEU A 197 -2.06 67.08 74.65
CA LEU A 197 -1.20 66.37 75.60
C LEU A 197 -0.36 67.34 76.44
N GLY A 198 0.12 68.44 75.85
CA GLY A 198 0.81 69.53 76.54
C GLY A 198 -0.08 70.17 77.61
N VAL A 199 -1.29 70.58 77.24
CA VAL A 199 -2.28 71.15 78.16
C VAL A 199 -2.63 70.16 79.28
N ALA A 200 -2.88 68.89 78.94
CA ALA A 200 -3.13 67.86 79.93
C ALA A 200 -1.95 67.68 80.90
N SER A 201 -0.71 67.78 80.40
CA SER A 201 0.49 67.69 81.25
C SER A 201 0.68 68.91 82.16
N GLU A 202 0.37 70.13 81.69
CA GLU A 202 0.40 71.35 82.49
C GLU A 202 -0.72 71.37 83.54
N GLU A 203 -1.92 70.89 83.20
CA GLU A 203 -3.03 70.74 84.16
C GLU A 203 -2.71 69.71 85.24
N VAL A 204 -2.08 68.58 84.86
CA VAL A 204 -1.61 67.58 85.82
C VAL A 204 -0.53 68.15 86.75
N LEU A 205 0.44 68.92 86.21
CA LEU A 205 1.45 69.63 87.03
C LEU A 205 0.82 70.69 87.95
N SER A 206 -0.18 71.42 87.47
CA SER A 206 -0.95 72.40 88.26
C SER A 206 -1.76 71.75 89.40
N MET A 207 -2.39 70.60 89.13
CA MET A 207 -3.07 69.81 90.16
C MET A 207 -2.08 69.20 91.17
N MET A 208 -0.92 68.71 90.72
CA MET A 208 0.13 68.23 91.62
C MET A 208 0.67 69.36 92.53
N ASN A 209 0.92 70.56 92.00
CA ASN A 209 1.32 71.71 92.82
C ASN A 209 0.24 72.12 93.85
N LYS A 210 -1.05 72.09 93.46
CA LYS A 210 -2.16 72.31 94.42
C LYS A 210 -2.29 71.23 95.49
N CYS A 211 -1.81 70.02 95.23
CA CYS A 211 -1.73 68.94 96.22
C CYS A 211 -0.48 69.02 97.11
N VAL A 212 0.57 69.75 96.70
CA VAL A 212 1.78 70.00 97.49
C VAL A 212 1.63 71.25 98.39
N GLU A 213 0.71 72.16 98.05
CA GLU A 213 0.36 73.36 98.84
C GLU A 213 -0.79 73.16 99.86
N LYS A 214 -1.14 71.90 100.20
CA LYS A 214 -2.06 71.55 101.30
C LYS A 214 -1.43 70.52 102.24
#